data_AF-A0AAE4IT58-F1
#
_entry.id   AF-A0AAE4IT58-F1
#
_cell.length_a   1.000
_cell.length_b   1.000
_cell.length_c   1.000
_cell.angle_alpha   90.00
_cell.angle_beta   90.00
_cell.angle_gamma   90.00
#
_symmetry.space_group_name_H-M   'P 1'
#
loop_
_entity.id
_entity.type
_entity.pdbx_description
1 polymer ?
#
loop_
_entity_poly.entity_id
_entity_poly.type
_entity_poly.pdbx_seq_one_letter_code
_entity_poly.pdbx_strand_id
1 'polypeptide(L)'
;MARNYIRPEIPESLYEQMTQGRIILINPDLDELKVALNQVQTGTRERRLDRMEITRAWQDFNHHALAGIGLAKSTEAPAHYRWALDTTLFQMIRITPTLIGVVLERTAIKPGQSITWPVPGATTIAEQDQRWQGSAIERRNHIVTAFWLHLSDTDMRELDAYTTAA
;
A
#
# COMPACT_ATOMS: atom_id res chain seq x y z
N MET A 1 6.25 -18.08 28.12
CA MET A 1 6.59 -19.14 27.16
C MET A 1 6.04 -18.72 25.80
N ALA A 2 6.89 -18.25 24.90
CA ALA A 2 6.48 -17.85 23.55
C ALA A 2 6.15 -19.11 22.76
N ARG A 3 4.89 -19.31 22.38
CA ARG A 3 4.56 -20.30 21.36
C ARG A 3 5.18 -19.78 20.07
N ASN A 4 6.20 -20.48 19.57
CA ASN A 4 6.76 -20.26 18.25
C ASN A 4 5.63 -20.46 17.23
N TYR A 5 5.03 -19.37 16.79
CA TYR A 5 4.05 -19.38 15.72
C TYR A 5 4.83 -19.59 14.42
N ILE A 6 4.82 -20.82 13.93
CA ILE A 6 5.24 -21.15 12.58
C ILE A 6 4.06 -20.69 11.72
N ARG A 7 4.18 -19.52 11.09
CA ARG A 7 3.27 -19.15 10.02
C ARG A 7 3.23 -20.34 9.05
N PRO A 8 2.04 -20.85 8.64
CA PRO A 8 1.99 -21.94 7.68
C PRO A 8 2.88 -21.55 6.50
N GLU A 9 3.77 -22.44 6.06
CA GLU A 9 4.48 -22.22 4.80
C GLU A 9 3.40 -22.07 3.73
N ILE A 10 3.13 -20.81 3.35
CA ILE A 10 2.14 -20.50 2.32
C ILE A 10 2.79 -20.95 1.02
N PRO A 11 2.20 -21.92 0.29
CA PRO A 11 2.74 -22.34 -0.99
C PRO A 11 2.90 -21.12 -1.90
N GLU A 12 3.97 -21.07 -2.69
CA GLU A 12 4.25 -19.96 -3.60
C GLU A 12 3.04 -19.63 -4.48
N SER A 13 2.32 -20.65 -4.96
CA SER A 13 1.08 -20.49 -5.74
C SER A 13 -0.04 -19.80 -4.97
N LEU A 14 -0.18 -20.06 -3.67
CA LEU A 14 -1.17 -19.40 -2.82
C LEU A 14 -0.72 -17.96 -2.52
N TYR A 15 0.58 -17.74 -2.31
CA TYR A 15 1.14 -16.40 -2.14
C TYR A 15 0.93 -15.53 -3.39
N GLU A 16 1.17 -16.05 -4.59
CA GLU A 16 0.89 -15.37 -5.86
C GLU A 16 -0.60 -15.07 -6.03
N GLN A 17 -1.48 -16.03 -5.69
CA GLN A 17 -2.93 -15.82 -5.73
C GLN A 17 -3.42 -14.78 -4.72
N MET A 18 -2.79 -14.70 -3.55
CA MET A 18 -3.17 -13.76 -2.50
C MET A 18 -2.60 -12.36 -2.73
N THR A 19 -1.43 -12.27 -3.36
CA THR A 19 -0.82 -10.99 -3.74
C THR A 19 -1.40 -10.45 -5.05
N GLN A 20 -1.96 -11.28 -5.94
CA GLN A 20 -2.65 -10.83 -7.17
C GLN A 20 -1.84 -9.84 -8.04
N GLY A 21 -0.52 -9.98 -8.07
CA GLY A 21 0.37 -9.04 -8.80
C GLY A 21 0.72 -7.76 -8.02
N ARG A 22 0.39 -7.70 -6.72
CA ARG A 22 0.89 -6.70 -5.77
C ARG A 22 2.27 -7.07 -5.29
N ILE A 23 3.13 -6.08 -5.15
CA ILE A 23 4.39 -6.18 -4.41
C ILE A 23 4.19 -5.47 -3.08
N ILE A 24 4.40 -6.21 -1.99
CA ILE A 24 4.31 -5.70 -0.62
C ILE A 24 5.70 -5.76 -0.02
N LEU A 25 6.13 -4.65 0.60
CA LEU A 25 7.43 -4.53 1.25
C LEU A 25 7.24 -4.02 2.68
N ILE A 26 8.08 -4.50 3.59
CA ILE A 26 8.15 -4.05 4.98
C ILE A 26 9.54 -3.47 5.23
N ASN A 27 9.58 -2.27 5.80
CA ASN A 27 10.80 -1.50 6.04
C ASN A 27 11.76 -1.46 4.84
N PRO A 28 11.27 -1.19 3.61
CA PRO A 28 12.15 -1.19 2.45
C PRO A 28 13.12 0.00 2.48
N ASP A 29 14.21 -0.11 1.73
CA ASP A 29 15.01 1.04 1.31
C ASP A 29 14.55 1.62 -0.05
N LEU A 30 15.12 2.76 -0.44
CA LEU A 30 14.75 3.44 -1.68
C LEU A 30 15.06 2.63 -2.94
N ASP A 31 16.11 1.80 -2.94
CA ASP A 31 16.48 1.02 -4.10
C ASP A 31 15.57 -0.19 -4.28
N GLU A 32 15.16 -0.83 -3.18
CA GLU A 32 14.11 -1.84 -3.17
C GLU A 32 12.81 -1.30 -3.76
N LEU A 33 12.41 -0.06 -3.42
CA LEU A 33 11.23 0.58 -4.02
C LEU A 33 11.34 0.74 -5.54
N LYS A 34 12.51 1.14 -6.03
CA LYS A 34 12.74 1.30 -7.48
C LYS A 34 12.70 -0.05 -8.20
N VAL A 35 13.25 -1.09 -7.59
CA VAL A 35 13.22 -2.46 -8.14
C VAL A 35 11.77 -2.95 -8.22
N ALA A 36 11.02 -2.84 -7.13
CA ALA A 36 9.61 -3.21 -7.08
C ALA A 36 8.77 -2.44 -8.10
N LEU A 37 9.01 -1.13 -8.27
CA LEU A 37 8.33 -0.33 -9.28
C LEU A 37 8.59 -0.86 -10.70
N ASN A 38 9.83 -1.26 -11.01
CA ASN A 38 10.12 -1.82 -12.33
C ASN A 38 9.40 -3.15 -12.54
N GLN A 39 9.38 -4.00 -11.52
CA GLN A 39 8.71 -5.31 -11.58
C GLN A 39 7.22 -5.13 -11.85
N VAL A 40 6.51 -4.30 -11.06
CA VAL A 40 5.07 -4.03 -11.23
C VAL A 40 4.75 -3.40 -12.58
N GLN A 41 5.64 -2.59 -13.14
CA GLN A 41 5.43 -1.92 -14.42
C GLN A 41 6.03 -2.66 -15.62
N THR A 42 6.54 -3.88 -15.42
CA THR A 42 7.12 -4.68 -16.51
C THR A 42 6.05 -4.96 -17.56
N GLY A 43 6.41 -4.78 -18.85
CA GLY A 43 5.48 -4.95 -19.98
C GLY A 43 4.42 -3.86 -20.13
N THR A 44 4.31 -2.90 -19.20
CA THR A 44 3.33 -1.80 -19.26
C THR A 44 3.88 -0.60 -20.03
N ARG A 45 3.05 0.03 -20.86
CA ARG A 45 3.43 1.21 -21.67
C ARG A 45 2.78 2.52 -21.22
N GLU A 46 1.67 2.48 -20.49
CA GLU A 46 0.89 3.66 -20.12
C GLU A 46 0.70 3.80 -18.61
N ARG A 47 0.45 5.04 -18.15
CA ARG A 47 0.06 5.35 -16.75
C ARG A 47 1.01 4.72 -15.72
N ARG A 48 2.30 4.88 -15.99
CA ARG A 48 3.43 4.43 -15.17
C ARG A 48 3.84 5.54 -14.21
N LEU A 49 4.07 5.24 -12.94
CA LEU A 49 4.75 6.13 -12.01
C LEU A 49 6.21 6.31 -12.39
N ASP A 50 6.70 7.54 -12.24
CA ASP A 50 8.09 7.90 -12.45
C ASP A 50 8.91 7.52 -11.20
N ARG A 51 10.14 7.04 -11.41
CA ARG A 51 11.08 6.77 -10.31
C ARG A 51 11.38 8.02 -9.50
N MET A 52 11.38 9.20 -10.12
CA MET A 52 11.60 10.47 -9.43
C MET A 52 10.42 10.85 -8.53
N GLU A 53 9.18 10.50 -8.91
CA GLU A 53 8.01 10.70 -8.04
C GLU A 53 8.10 9.82 -6.78
N ILE A 54 8.47 8.55 -6.94
CA ILE A 54 8.71 7.62 -5.82
C ILE A 54 9.84 8.13 -4.92
N THR A 55 10.93 8.63 -5.51
CA THR A 55 12.07 9.14 -4.74
C THR A 55 11.70 10.36 -3.91
N ARG A 56 10.94 11.31 -4.48
CA ARG A 56 10.44 12.48 -3.74
C ARG A 56 9.48 12.07 -2.64
N ALA A 57 8.52 11.20 -2.93
CA ALA A 57 7.60 10.69 -1.91
C ALA A 57 8.31 9.95 -0.77
N TRP A 58 9.34 9.17 -1.07
CA TRP A 58 10.19 8.52 -0.06
C TRP A 58 10.89 9.53 0.85
N GLN A 59 11.47 10.58 0.26
CA GLN A 59 12.11 11.65 1.00
C GLN A 59 11.11 12.42 1.87
N ASP A 60 9.97 12.82 1.29
CA ASP A 60 8.94 13.59 1.99
C ASP A 60 8.33 12.82 3.15
N PHE A 61 8.02 11.54 2.96
CA PHE A 61 7.46 10.67 3.99
C PHE A 61 8.39 10.53 5.20
N ASN A 62 9.69 10.40 4.95
CA ASN A 62 10.69 10.27 6.01
C ASN A 62 11.02 11.63 6.67
N HIS A 63 11.15 12.69 5.88
CA HIS A 63 11.54 14.01 6.38
C HIS A 63 10.43 14.66 7.22
N HIS A 64 9.18 14.52 6.80
CA HIS A 64 8.03 15.12 7.49
C HIS A 64 7.30 14.14 8.41
N ALA A 65 7.85 12.94 8.61
CA ALA A 65 7.25 11.88 9.42
C ALA A 65 5.76 11.63 9.12
N LEU A 66 5.41 11.63 7.83
CA LEU A 66 4.02 11.48 7.40
C LEU A 66 3.45 10.13 7.85
N ALA A 67 2.14 10.09 8.10
CA ALA A 67 1.43 8.86 8.45
C ALA A 67 1.32 7.90 7.25
N GLY A 68 1.28 8.45 6.03
CA GLY A 68 1.25 7.70 4.79
C GLY A 68 1.41 8.62 3.58
N ILE A 69 1.65 8.06 2.41
CA ILE A 69 1.67 8.74 1.13
C ILE A 69 1.18 7.79 0.04
N GLY A 70 0.29 8.29 -0.83
CA GLY A 70 -0.27 7.55 -1.95
C GLY A 70 0.06 8.28 -3.26
N LEU A 71 0.57 7.53 -4.23
CA LEU A 71 0.80 8.01 -5.60
C LEU A 71 0.10 7.09 -6.59
N ALA A 72 -0.58 7.69 -7.56
CA ALA A 72 -1.11 6.98 -8.72
C ALA A 72 -1.09 7.92 -9.93
N LYS A 73 -0.89 7.38 -11.14
CA LYS A 73 -0.97 8.19 -12.36
C LYS A 73 -2.39 8.60 -12.73
N SER A 74 -3.37 7.93 -12.17
CA SER A 74 -4.77 8.30 -12.23
C SER A 74 -5.46 7.82 -10.96
N THR A 75 -6.34 8.65 -10.41
CA THR A 75 -7.14 8.32 -9.24
C THR A 75 -8.60 8.05 -9.59
N GLU A 76 -9.00 8.22 -10.84
CA GLU A 76 -10.37 8.03 -11.32
C GLU A 76 -10.44 7.71 -12.81
N ALA A 77 -11.41 6.88 -13.19
CA ALA A 77 -11.69 6.58 -14.58
C ALA A 77 -12.93 7.35 -15.05
N PRO A 78 -12.85 8.09 -16.17
CA PRO A 78 -14.01 8.79 -16.71
C PRO A 78 -15.18 7.83 -17.00
N ALA A 79 -16.40 8.27 -16.72
CA ALA A 79 -17.61 7.44 -16.88
C ALA A 79 -17.88 7.00 -18.34
N HIS A 80 -17.37 7.75 -19.33
CA HIS A 80 -17.56 7.44 -20.75
C HIS A 80 -16.60 6.35 -21.28
N TYR A 81 -15.64 5.88 -20.46
CA TYR A 81 -14.75 4.79 -20.85
C TYR A 81 -15.54 3.49 -20.94
N ARG A 82 -15.17 2.63 -21.91
CA ARG A 82 -15.80 1.31 -22.09
C ARG A 82 -15.07 0.17 -21.38
N TRP A 83 -13.89 0.44 -20.84
CA TRP A 83 -13.03 -0.53 -20.16
C TRP A 83 -12.42 0.08 -18.90
N ALA A 84 -11.95 -0.77 -17.99
CA ALA A 84 -11.27 -0.32 -16.79
C ALA A 84 -9.94 0.37 -17.15
N LEU A 85 -9.62 1.46 -16.45
CA LEU A 85 -8.39 2.20 -16.62
C LEU A 85 -7.32 1.59 -15.72
N ASP A 86 -6.30 0.99 -16.32
CA ASP A 86 -5.18 0.43 -15.58
C ASP A 86 -4.16 1.52 -15.21
N THR A 87 -3.81 1.61 -13.94
CA THR A 87 -2.82 2.55 -13.42
C THR A 87 -1.86 1.87 -12.44
N THR A 88 -0.67 2.43 -12.27
CA THR A 88 0.23 2.01 -11.20
C THR A 88 -0.18 2.75 -9.94
N LEU A 89 -0.31 2.01 -8.85
CA LEU A 89 -0.51 2.49 -7.50
C LEU A 89 0.78 2.26 -6.71
N PHE A 90 1.18 3.27 -5.95
CA PHE A 90 2.19 3.17 -4.89
C PHE A 90 1.56 3.74 -3.62
N GLN A 91 1.61 3.00 -2.52
CA GLN A 91 1.19 3.49 -1.22
C GLN A 91 2.21 3.09 -0.17
N MET A 92 2.67 4.05 0.62
CA MET A 92 3.56 3.84 1.76
C MET A 92 2.91 4.37 3.02
N ILE A 93 3.07 3.64 4.13
CA ILE A 93 2.34 3.89 5.38
C ILE A 93 3.23 3.60 6.57
N ARG A 94 3.15 4.45 7.57
CA ARG A 94 3.72 4.20 8.88
C ARG A 94 2.73 3.37 9.70
N ILE A 95 2.98 2.07 9.80
CA ILE A 95 2.15 1.12 10.54
C ILE A 95 2.34 1.32 12.05
N THR A 96 3.60 1.39 12.47
CA THR A 96 4.04 1.79 13.81
C THR A 96 5.23 2.75 13.67
N PRO A 97 5.74 3.38 14.74
CA PRO A 97 6.92 4.24 14.65
C PRO A 97 8.15 3.59 14.00
N THR A 98 8.31 2.27 14.15
CA THR A 98 9.43 1.46 13.65
C THR A 98 9.09 0.62 12.42
N LEU A 99 7.82 0.59 12.01
CA LEU A 99 7.33 -0.28 10.95
C LEU A 99 6.68 0.53 9.83
N ILE A 100 7.29 0.45 8.66
CA ILE A 100 6.82 1.08 7.41
C ILE A 100 6.37 -0.03 6.48
N GLY A 101 5.15 0.07 5.97
CA GLY A 101 4.62 -0.81 4.94
C GLY A 101 4.52 -0.10 3.60
N VAL A 102 4.84 -0.79 2.52
CA VAL A 102 4.67 -0.29 1.15
C VAL A 102 3.92 -1.30 0.29
N VAL A 103 2.97 -0.81 -0.50
CA VAL A 103 2.23 -1.57 -1.51
C VAL A 103 2.48 -0.93 -2.88
N LEU A 104 2.91 -1.73 -3.85
CA LEU A 104 2.97 -1.37 -5.26
C LEU A 104 2.13 -2.35 -6.07
N GLU A 105 1.25 -1.83 -6.92
CA GLU A 105 0.45 -2.71 -7.77
C GLU A 105 0.00 -2.04 -9.07
N ARG A 106 -0.41 -2.87 -10.04
CA ARG A 106 -1.22 -2.45 -11.18
C ARG A 106 -2.67 -2.64 -10.81
N THR A 107 -3.42 -1.55 -10.73
CA THR A 107 -4.83 -1.58 -10.37
C THR A 107 -5.70 -1.06 -11.50
N ALA A 108 -6.87 -1.67 -11.64
CA ALA A 108 -7.85 -1.36 -12.68
C ALA A 108 -8.98 -0.54 -12.07
N ILE A 109 -9.16 0.71 -12.53
CA ILE A 109 -10.24 1.59 -12.09
C ILE A 109 -11.42 1.43 -13.05
N LYS A 110 -12.57 0.94 -12.56
CA LYS A 110 -13.76 0.77 -13.41
C LYS A 110 -14.31 2.14 -13.86
N PRO A 111 -14.92 2.25 -15.06
CA PRO A 111 -15.51 3.49 -15.54
C PRO A 111 -16.44 4.15 -14.51
N GLY A 112 -16.25 5.45 -14.28
CA GLY A 112 -17.04 6.23 -13.31
C GLY A 112 -16.67 6.00 -11.85
N GLN A 113 -15.61 5.24 -11.57
CA GLN A 113 -15.14 4.98 -10.20
C GLN A 113 -13.78 5.65 -9.94
N SER A 114 -13.46 5.77 -8.65
CA SER A 114 -12.13 6.16 -8.17
C SER A 114 -11.32 4.94 -7.73
N ILE A 115 -10.01 5.12 -7.68
CA ILE A 115 -9.06 4.15 -7.15
C ILE A 115 -9.43 3.81 -5.70
N THR A 116 -9.32 2.53 -5.33
CA THR A 116 -9.45 2.10 -3.94
C THR A 116 -8.06 1.89 -3.37
N TRP A 117 -7.68 2.71 -2.39
CA TRP A 117 -6.39 2.59 -1.72
C TRP A 117 -6.38 1.36 -0.80
N PRO A 118 -5.28 0.57 -0.77
CA PRO A 118 -5.13 -0.53 0.18
C PRO A 118 -5.40 -0.13 1.63
N VAL A 119 -4.94 1.05 2.03
CA VAL A 119 -5.28 1.68 3.31
C VAL A 119 -5.83 3.08 3.08
N PRO A 120 -7.15 3.29 3.20
CA PRO A 120 -7.74 4.61 2.98
C PRO A 120 -7.37 5.59 4.10
N GLY A 121 -7.39 6.89 3.78
CA GLY A 121 -7.15 7.97 4.76
C GLY A 121 -5.70 8.18 5.20
N ALA A 122 -4.74 7.55 4.51
CA ALA A 122 -3.31 7.70 4.75
C ALA A 122 -2.57 7.92 3.42
N THR A 123 -3.09 8.82 2.57
CA THR A 123 -2.55 9.03 1.22
C THR A 123 -1.88 10.38 1.03
N THR A 124 -2.09 11.35 1.91
CA THR A 124 -1.70 12.77 1.77
C THR A 124 -2.35 13.48 0.59
N ILE A 125 -3.31 12.83 -0.07
CA ILE A 125 -4.15 13.44 -1.10
C ILE A 125 -5.40 13.95 -0.40
N ALA A 126 -5.43 15.26 -0.13
CA ALA A 126 -6.44 15.89 0.72
C ALA A 126 -7.88 15.50 0.34
N GLU A 127 -8.23 15.52 -0.94
CA GLU A 127 -9.58 15.14 -1.40
C GLU A 127 -9.93 13.68 -1.13
N GLN A 128 -8.97 12.76 -1.21
CA GLN A 128 -9.19 11.33 -0.96
C GLN A 128 -9.23 11.05 0.55
N ASP A 129 -8.32 11.64 1.31
CA ASP A 129 -8.26 11.47 2.75
C ASP A 129 -9.51 12.08 3.43
N GLN A 130 -10.03 13.21 2.93
CA GLN A 130 -11.27 13.81 3.42
C GLN A 130 -12.53 12.99 3.11
N ARG A 131 -12.52 12.24 2.01
CA ARG A 131 -13.64 11.34 1.66
C ARG A 131 -13.70 10.11 2.56
N TRP A 132 -12.58 9.72 3.18
CA TRP A 132 -12.56 8.60 4.10
C TRP A 132 -13.12 9.02 5.47
N GLN A 133 -14.22 8.39 5.87
CA GLN A 133 -14.92 8.65 7.14
C GLN A 133 -14.75 7.51 8.15
N GLY A 134 -13.75 6.65 7.94
CA GLY A 134 -13.52 5.49 8.79
C GLY A 134 -12.89 5.86 10.14
N SER A 135 -13.08 4.96 11.09
CA SER A 135 -12.47 4.98 12.42
C SER A 135 -11.01 4.52 12.40
N ALA A 136 -10.29 4.78 13.50
CA ALA A 136 -8.92 4.28 13.70
C ALA A 136 -8.86 2.73 13.63
N ILE A 137 -9.89 2.05 14.13
CA ILE A 137 -10.00 0.58 14.08
C ILE A 137 -10.19 0.08 12.65
N GLU A 138 -11.01 0.77 11.85
CA GLU A 138 -11.18 0.41 10.43
C GLU A 138 -9.86 0.59 9.67
N ARG A 139 -9.12 1.68 9.91
CA ARG A 139 -7.78 1.86 9.32
C ARG A 139 -6.82 0.75 9.72
N ARG A 140 -6.83 0.36 11.00
CA ARG A 140 -6.03 -0.78 11.50
C ARG A 140 -6.39 -2.07 10.76
N ASN A 141 -7.68 -2.35 10.55
CA ASN A 141 -8.12 -3.52 9.80
C ASN A 141 -7.69 -3.46 8.32
N HIS A 142 -7.70 -2.29 7.69
CA HIS A 142 -7.15 -2.11 6.36
C HIS A 142 -5.64 -2.37 6.31
N ILE A 143 -4.88 -1.87 7.29
CA ILE A 143 -3.43 -2.15 7.41
C ILE A 143 -3.20 -3.65 7.53
N VAL A 144 -3.89 -4.32 8.46
CA VAL A 144 -3.77 -5.77 8.62
C VAL A 144 -4.12 -6.47 7.31
N THR A 145 -5.23 -6.11 6.66
CA THR A 145 -5.63 -6.73 5.39
C THR A 145 -4.59 -6.53 4.28
N ALA A 146 -3.97 -5.35 4.21
CA ALA A 146 -2.97 -5.04 3.20
C ALA A 146 -1.62 -5.74 3.45
N PHE A 147 -1.24 -5.91 4.73
CA PHE A 147 0.11 -6.35 5.10
C PHE A 147 0.17 -7.70 5.84
N TRP A 148 -0.95 -8.41 6.05
CA TRP A 148 -0.98 -9.62 6.90
C TRP A 148 0.03 -10.69 6.45
N LEU A 149 0.30 -10.80 5.14
CA LEU A 149 1.34 -11.68 4.56
C LEU A 149 2.77 -11.26 4.90
N HIS A 150 3.01 -10.19 5.64
CA HIS A 150 4.35 -9.72 5.98
C HIS A 150 4.48 -9.26 7.44
N LEU A 151 3.36 -9.11 8.17
CA LEU A 151 3.39 -8.79 9.60
C LEU A 151 3.64 -10.03 10.46
N SER A 152 4.60 -9.93 11.38
CA SER A 152 4.79 -10.91 12.45
C SER A 152 3.78 -10.73 13.58
N ASP A 153 3.64 -11.72 14.47
CA ASP A 153 2.81 -11.59 15.67
C ASP A 153 3.28 -10.48 16.61
N THR A 154 4.57 -10.12 16.56
CA THR A 154 5.10 -8.98 17.32
C THR A 154 4.63 -7.68 16.71
N ASP A 155 4.72 -7.53 15.38
CA ASP A 155 4.23 -6.36 14.66
C ASP A 155 2.73 -6.15 14.86
N MET A 156 1.96 -7.24 14.85
CA MET A 156 0.52 -7.21 15.13
C MET A 156 0.21 -6.70 16.54
N ARG A 157 0.98 -7.14 17.55
CA ARG A 157 0.84 -6.66 18.94
C ARG A 157 1.25 -5.20 19.08
N GLU A 158 2.31 -4.76 18.40
CA GLU A 158 2.73 -3.37 18.39
C GLU A 158 1.69 -2.47 17.73
N LEU A 159 1.10 -2.91 16.61
CA LEU A 159 0.02 -2.21 15.94
C LEU A 159 -1.23 -2.08 16.83
N ASP A 160 -1.59 -3.15 17.53
CA ASP A 160 -2.71 -3.13 18.49
C ASP A 160 -2.44 -2.14 19.63
N ALA A 161 -1.25 -2.17 20.22
CA ALA A 161 -0.86 -1.21 21.26
C ALA A 161 -0.90 0.24 20.74
N TYR A 162 -0.34 0.49 19.56
CA TYR A 162 -0.29 1.81 18.93
C TYR A 162 -1.68 2.36 18.63
N THR A 163 -2.59 1.51 18.15
CA THR A 163 -3.96 1.92 17.78
C THR A 163 -4.88 2.08 18.98
N THR A 164 -4.61 1.40 20.11
CA THR A 164 -5.32 1.68 21.37
C THR A 164 -4.83 2.93 22.10
N ALA A 165 -3.62 3.41 21.79
CA ALA A 165 -3.01 4.59 22.43
C ALA A 165 -3.22 5.91 21.66
N ALA A 166 -3.62 5.83 20.39
CA ALA A 166 -3.88 6.96 19.48
C ALA A 166 -5.37 7.36 19.47
#